data_AF-A0A820Q046-F1
#
_entry.id   AF-A0A820Q046-F1
#
_cell.length_a   1.000
_cell.length_b   1.000
_cell.length_c   1.000
_cell.angle_alpha   90.00
_cell.angle_beta   90.00
_cell.angle_gamma   90.00
#
_symmetry.space_group_name_H-M   'P 1'
#
loop_
_entity.id
_entity.type
_entity.pdbx_description
1 polymer ?
#
loop_
_entity_poly.entity_id
_entity_poly.type
_entity_poly.pdbx_seq_one_letter_code
_entity_poly.pdbx_strand_id
1 'polypeptide(L)'
;TILIHFIKIETTYISKRTTIFKKISSMKESVVISWSDPSNRILIEDLKQNIYFIDSQDAAYYKVNLTKQAELSDRCPHINELFNKTIVDYHLLRRIKYYHVPCQTLSFNFPCFHDDVYLCFCYDHEGQRLSDCFQFNHTMKYDCLGETLNI
;
A
#
# COMPACT_ATOMS: atom_id res chain seq x y z
N THR A 1 -13.80 -7.33 8.27
CA THR A 1 -14.03 -6.73 6.93
C THR A 1 -12.76 -6.08 6.48
N ILE A 2 -12.44 -6.17 5.20
CA ILE A 2 -11.25 -5.56 4.60
C ILE A 2 -11.63 -4.85 3.30
N LEU A 3 -10.88 -3.82 2.95
CA LEU A 3 -10.84 -3.24 1.63
C LEU A 3 -9.62 -3.78 0.90
N ILE A 4 -9.76 -4.06 -0.39
CA ILE A 4 -8.67 -4.50 -1.25
C ILE A 4 -8.53 -3.45 -2.34
N HIS A 5 -7.36 -2.83 -2.43
CA HIS A 5 -7.05 -1.84 -3.44
C HIS A 5 -6.12 -2.42 -4.49
N PHE A 6 -6.51 -2.28 -5.75
CA PHE A 6 -5.67 -2.53 -6.91
C PHE A 6 -5.14 -1.20 -7.40
N ILE A 7 -3.83 -1.01 -7.28
CA ILE A 7 -3.13 0.22 -7.66
C ILE A 7 -2.36 -0.05 -8.95
N LYS A 8 -2.74 0.64 -10.02
CA LYS A 8 -2.00 0.67 -11.28
C LYS A 8 -1.14 1.93 -11.33
N ILE A 9 0.17 1.75 -11.41
CA ILE A 9 1.11 2.86 -11.60
C ILE A 9 1.24 3.10 -13.10
N GLU A 10 0.69 4.22 -13.59
CA GLU A 10 0.89 4.65 -14.98
C GLU A 10 2.15 5.54 -15.06
N THR A 11 2.82 5.56 -16.22
CA THR A 11 4.08 6.28 -16.46
C THR A 11 4.00 7.80 -16.28
N THR A 12 2.81 8.36 -16.08
CA THR A 12 2.52 9.79 -15.97
C THR A 12 2.33 10.28 -14.52
N TYR A 13 2.77 9.52 -13.51
CA TYR A 13 2.61 9.80 -12.07
C TYR A 13 1.17 9.76 -11.55
N ILE A 14 0.20 9.43 -12.41
CA ILE A 14 -1.19 9.24 -12.01
C ILE A 14 -1.40 7.75 -11.72
N SER A 15 -1.54 7.41 -10.44
CA SER A 15 -1.93 6.06 -10.05
C SER A 15 -3.44 5.90 -10.18
N LYS A 16 -3.90 4.91 -10.95
CA LYS A 16 -5.32 4.51 -10.97
C LYS A 16 -5.56 3.51 -9.85
N ARG A 17 -6.50 3.84 -8.96
CA ARG A 17 -6.93 2.98 -7.85
C ARG A 17 -8.31 2.42 -8.15
N THR A 18 -8.44 1.09 -8.11
CA THR A 18 -9.73 0.41 -8.04
C THR A 18 -9.83 -0.28 -6.68
N THR A 19 -10.95 -0.13 -5.98
CA THR A 19 -11.15 -0.71 -4.65
C THR A 19 -12.30 -1.70 -4.70
N ILE A 20 -12.12 -2.87 -4.06
CA ILE A 20 -13.21 -3.82 -3.83
C ILE A 20 -13.39 -4.06 -2.34
N PHE A 21 -14.64 -4.29 -1.94
CA PHE A 21 -15.00 -4.62 -0.57
C PHE A 21 -15.10 -6.14 -0.37
N LYS A 22 -14.44 -6.67 0.67
CA LYS A 22 -14.62 -8.07 1.08
C LYS A 22 -14.85 -8.20 2.58
N LYS A 23 -16.00 -8.80 2.92
CA LYS A 23 -16.28 -9.22 4.29
C LYS A 23 -15.58 -10.55 4.57
N ILE A 24 -14.64 -10.53 5.51
CA ILE A 24 -14.11 -11.74 6.13
C ILE A 24 -15.16 -12.21 7.13
N SER A 25 -15.74 -13.39 6.90
CA SER A 25 -16.63 -14.03 7.87
C SER A 25 -15.79 -14.52 9.05
N SER A 26 -16.33 -14.47 10.28
CA SER A 26 -15.65 -15.01 11.46
C SER A 26 -15.34 -16.51 11.37
N MET A 27 -15.98 -17.24 10.45
CA MET A 27 -15.72 -18.66 10.20
C MET A 27 -14.64 -18.93 9.13
N LYS A 28 -14.12 -17.90 8.44
CA LYS A 28 -13.09 -18.05 7.40
C LYS A 28 -11.94 -17.10 7.68
N GLU A 29 -10.75 -17.65 7.88
CA GLU A 29 -9.53 -16.88 8.12
C GLU A 29 -8.86 -16.38 6.83
N SER A 30 -9.43 -16.71 5.67
CA SER A 30 -8.88 -16.36 4.35
C SER A 30 -9.93 -15.79 3.40
N VAL A 31 -9.44 -14.99 2.44
CA VAL A 31 -10.24 -14.42 1.35
C VAL A 31 -9.57 -14.79 0.03
N VAL A 32 -10.37 -15.30 -0.91
CA VAL A 32 -9.92 -15.51 -2.28
C VAL A 32 -10.26 -14.28 -3.10
N ILE A 33 -9.25 -13.76 -3.80
CA ILE A 33 -9.34 -12.57 -4.64
C ILE A 33 -8.88 -12.98 -6.04
N SER A 34 -9.64 -12.58 -7.06
CA SER A 34 -9.29 -12.79 -8.46
C SER A 34 -9.19 -11.43 -9.14
N TRP A 35 -8.11 -11.19 -9.86
CA TRP A 35 -7.89 -9.96 -10.61
C TRP A 35 -7.23 -10.28 -11.95
N SER A 36 -7.44 -9.42 -12.95
CA SER A 36 -7.05 -9.68 -14.33
C SER A 36 -5.74 -9.00 -14.76
N ASP A 37 -5.38 -7.87 -14.15
CA ASP A 37 -4.20 -7.11 -14.55
C ASP A 37 -3.02 -7.42 -13.61
N PRO A 38 -1.98 -8.12 -14.10
CA PRO A 38 -0.84 -8.51 -13.29
C PRO A 38 0.06 -7.34 -12.87
N SER A 39 -0.08 -6.17 -13.50
CA SER A 39 0.67 -4.97 -13.15
C SER A 39 0.14 -4.26 -11.91
N ASN A 40 -1.03 -4.66 -11.40
CA ASN A 40 -1.62 -4.06 -10.21
C ASN A 40 -0.81 -4.41 -8.97
N ARG A 41 -0.43 -3.39 -8.21
CA ARG A 41 0.01 -3.50 -6.83
C ARG A 41 -1.21 -3.69 -5.92
N ILE A 42 -1.18 -4.68 -5.04
CA ILE A 42 -2.33 -5.01 -4.17
C ILE A 42 -2.06 -4.52 -2.75
N LEU A 43 -3.02 -3.74 -2.23
CA LEU A 43 -3.04 -3.30 -0.85
C LEU A 43 -4.29 -3.86 -0.16
N ILE A 44 -4.16 -4.22 1.11
CA ILE A 44 -5.27 -4.58 1.97
C ILE A 44 -5.35 -3.54 3.08
N GLU A 45 -6.53 -2.97 3.28
CA GLU A 45 -6.82 -2.05 4.38
C GLU A 45 -7.84 -2.71 5.33
N ASP A 46 -7.53 -2.72 6.63
CA ASP A 46 -8.45 -3.19 7.66
C ASP A 46 -9.36 -2.07 8.20
N LEU A 47 -10.33 -2.42 9.07
CA LEU A 47 -11.24 -1.43 9.66
C LEU A 47 -10.56 -0.43 10.62
N LYS A 48 -9.31 -0.66 11.00
CA LYS A 48 -8.49 0.24 11.81
C LYS A 48 -7.56 1.09 10.95
N GLN A 49 -7.72 1.06 9.62
CA GLN A 49 -6.89 1.77 8.64
C GLN A 49 -5.43 1.29 8.64
N ASN A 50 -5.15 0.07 9.12
CA ASN A 50 -3.85 -0.55 8.89
C ASN A 50 -3.79 -0.98 7.43
N ILE A 51 -2.72 -0.57 6.76
CA ILE A 51 -2.48 -0.90 5.36
C ILE A 51 -1.42 -1.98 5.29
N TYR A 52 -1.67 -3.00 4.48
CA TYR A 52 -0.77 -4.11 4.23
C TYR A 52 -0.49 -4.20 2.73
N PHE A 53 0.78 -4.30 2.36
CA PHE A 53 1.16 -4.50 0.96
C PHE A 53 1.40 -5.96 0.66
N ILE A 54 0.66 -6.45 -0.33
CA ILE A 54 0.76 -7.80 -0.83
C ILE A 54 1.46 -7.72 -2.18
N ASP A 55 2.78 -7.92 -2.17
CA ASP A 55 3.54 -8.01 -3.41
C ASP A 55 3.07 -9.24 -4.21
N SER A 56 2.62 -8.98 -5.43
CA SER A 56 2.12 -9.99 -6.36
C SER A 56 2.97 -10.10 -7.62
N GLN A 57 4.11 -9.40 -7.70
CA GLN A 57 4.91 -9.31 -8.93
C GLN A 57 5.24 -10.68 -9.52
N ASP A 58 5.62 -11.66 -8.70
CA ASP A 58 5.93 -13.00 -9.18
C ASP A 58 4.66 -13.79 -9.58
N ALA A 59 3.61 -13.77 -8.76
CA ALA A 59 2.41 -14.56 -9.01
C ALA A 59 1.67 -14.15 -10.29
N ALA A 60 1.71 -12.86 -10.60
CA ALA A 60 0.99 -12.30 -11.72
C ALA A 60 1.70 -12.54 -13.07
N TYR A 61 3.04 -12.62 -13.06
CA TYR A 61 3.84 -13.03 -14.22
C TYR A 61 3.66 -14.52 -14.54
N TYR A 62 3.59 -15.39 -13.52
CA TYR A 62 3.51 -16.85 -13.70
C TYR A 62 2.08 -17.43 -13.71
N LYS A 63 1.02 -16.60 -13.56
CA LYS A 63 -0.38 -17.05 -13.40
C LYS A 63 -0.56 -18.10 -12.29
N VAL A 64 0.17 -17.94 -11.20
CA VAL A 64 0.14 -18.88 -10.06
C VAL A 64 -0.83 -18.36 -9.01
N ASN A 65 -1.56 -19.28 -8.36
CA ASN A 65 -2.35 -18.95 -7.20
C ASN A 65 -1.43 -18.52 -6.05
N LEU A 66 -1.42 -17.23 -5.72
CA LEU A 66 -0.71 -16.72 -4.55
C LEU A 66 -1.54 -17.03 -3.29
N THR A 67 -0.98 -17.81 -2.38
CA THR A 67 -1.48 -17.89 -1.01
C THR A 67 -0.52 -17.11 -0.13
N LYS A 68 -0.97 -15.97 0.40
CA LYS A 68 -0.18 -15.16 1.33
C LYS A 68 -0.97 -14.93 2.59
N GLN A 69 -0.33 -15.22 3.72
CA GLN A 69 -0.80 -14.79 5.02
C GLN A 69 -0.33 -13.36 5.24
N ALA A 70 -1.23 -12.45 5.60
CA ALA A 70 -0.84 -11.08 5.93
C ALA A 70 -0.07 -11.10 7.26
N GLU A 71 1.20 -10.74 7.21
CA GLU A 71 2.08 -10.66 8.38
C GLU A 71 2.31 -9.21 8.80
N LEU A 72 2.84 -9.01 10.02
CA LEU A 72 3.23 -7.67 10.49
C LEU A 72 4.33 -7.04 9.61
N SER A 73 5.16 -7.86 8.98
CA SER A 73 6.18 -7.46 8.01
C SER A 73 5.59 -6.87 6.72
N ASP A 74 4.35 -7.21 6.38
CA ASP A 74 3.63 -6.68 5.22
C ASP A 74 2.98 -5.32 5.51
N ARG A 75 2.91 -4.92 6.78
CA ARG A 75 2.27 -3.65 7.17
C ARG A 75 3.08 -2.48 6.60
N CYS A 76 2.37 -1.52 6.02
CA CYS A 76 2.88 -0.20 5.71
C CYS A 76 2.77 0.66 6.98
N PRO A 77 3.85 0.91 7.74
CA PRO A 77 3.81 1.80 8.89
C PRO A 77 3.49 3.25 8.49
N HIS A 78 2.92 3.99 9.43
CA HIS A 78 2.78 5.43 9.28
C HIS A 78 4.14 6.11 9.47
N ILE A 79 4.38 7.23 8.79
CA ILE A 79 5.65 7.97 8.83
C ILE A 79 6.08 8.39 10.26
N ASN A 80 5.10 8.59 11.15
CA ASN A 80 5.33 8.91 12.57
C ASN A 80 6.04 7.78 13.34
N GLU A 81 5.97 6.56 12.82
CA GLU A 81 6.64 5.39 13.40
C GLU A 81 8.07 5.22 12.85
N LEU A 82 8.38 5.88 11.73
CA LEU A 82 9.65 5.73 11.01
C LEU A 82 10.61 6.88 11.26
N PHE A 83 10.09 8.08 11.51
CA PHE A 83 10.90 9.27 11.69
C PHE A 83 10.72 9.93 13.05
N ASN A 84 11.75 10.65 13.45
CA ASN A 84 11.67 11.56 14.57
C ASN A 84 10.68 12.69 14.27
N LYS A 85 10.07 13.22 15.36
CA LYS A 85 9.08 14.29 15.31
C LYS A 85 9.52 15.50 14.46
N THR A 86 10.81 15.86 14.48
CA THR A 86 11.34 16.97 13.67
C THR A 86 11.11 16.80 12.17
N ILE A 87 11.29 15.59 11.62
CA ILE A 87 11.10 15.33 10.18
C ILE A 87 9.61 15.28 9.87
N VAL A 88 8.83 14.62 10.72
CA VAL A 88 7.37 14.53 10.60
C VAL A 88 6.73 15.92 10.54
N ASP A 89 7.18 16.83 11.41
CA ASP A 89 6.65 18.20 11.53
C ASP A 89 7.16 19.14 10.42
N TYR A 90 8.06 18.70 9.53
CA TYR A 90 8.45 19.51 8.38
C TYR A 90 7.28 19.72 7.42
N HIS A 91 7.27 20.90 6.78
CA HIS A 91 6.42 21.14 5.62
C HIS A 91 6.64 20.05 4.55
N LEU A 92 5.55 19.63 3.90
CA LEU A 92 5.52 18.48 2.98
C LEU A 92 6.65 18.49 1.94
N LEU A 93 6.90 19.64 1.29
CA LEU A 93 7.98 19.80 0.29
C LEU A 93 9.40 19.52 0.83
N ARG A 94 9.61 19.73 2.12
CA ARG A 94 10.88 19.39 2.78
C ARG A 94 10.86 17.95 3.26
N ARG A 95 9.72 17.49 3.79
CA ARG A 95 9.53 16.14 4.32
C ARG A 95 9.72 15.07 3.24
N ILE A 96 9.20 15.29 2.03
CA ILE A 96 9.30 14.34 0.90
C ILE A 96 10.73 14.04 0.48
N LYS A 97 11.69 14.95 0.72
CA LYS A 97 13.12 14.72 0.43
C LYS A 97 13.72 13.58 1.27
N TYR A 98 13.06 13.21 2.36
CA TYR A 98 13.49 12.13 3.24
C TYR A 98 12.82 10.79 2.89
N TYR A 99 11.89 10.72 1.95
CA TYR A 99 11.03 9.54 1.76
C TYR A 99 11.78 8.29 1.26
N HIS A 100 12.97 8.46 0.70
CA HIS A 100 13.84 7.33 0.37
C HIS A 100 14.53 6.74 1.61
N VAL A 101 14.74 7.51 2.67
CA VAL A 101 15.51 7.11 3.86
C VAL A 101 14.97 5.84 4.54
N PRO A 102 13.64 5.68 4.78
CA PRO A 102 13.12 4.50 5.43
C PRO A 102 13.36 3.23 4.60
N CYS A 103 13.25 3.33 3.28
CA CYS A 103 13.52 2.22 2.38
C CYS A 103 15.01 1.83 2.35
N GLN A 104 15.92 2.79 2.50
CA GLN A 104 17.37 2.57 2.49
C GLN A 104 17.92 2.03 3.82
N THR A 105 17.15 2.14 4.89
CA THR A 105 17.61 1.74 6.22
C THR A 105 17.38 0.24 6.41
N LEU A 106 18.46 -0.54 6.44
CA LEU A 106 18.44 -2.01 6.54
C LEU A 106 17.61 -2.56 7.71
N SER A 107 17.44 -1.78 8.78
CA SER A 107 16.63 -2.14 9.95
C SER A 107 15.12 -2.22 9.67
N PHE A 108 14.66 -1.55 8.62
CA PHE A 108 13.26 -1.36 8.29
C PHE A 108 12.97 -2.03 6.95
N ASN A 109 13.00 -3.36 6.92
CA ASN A 109 12.73 -4.12 5.69
C ASN A 109 11.23 -4.14 5.32
N PHE A 110 10.51 -3.03 5.51
CA PHE A 110 9.10 -2.91 5.16
C PHE A 110 8.96 -2.71 3.65
N PRO A 111 7.91 -3.24 3.02
CA PRO A 111 7.71 -3.07 1.58
C PRO A 111 7.10 -1.71 1.21
N CYS A 112 6.59 -0.96 2.18
CA CYS A 112 5.84 0.27 1.97
C CYS A 112 5.75 1.10 3.26
N PHE A 113 5.30 2.35 3.14
CA PHE A 113 4.90 3.21 4.26
C PHE A 113 3.90 4.27 3.77
N HIS A 114 3.31 5.04 4.69
CA HIS A 114 2.39 6.12 4.31
C HIS A 114 2.43 7.32 5.27
N ASP A 115 1.94 8.46 4.80
CA ASP A 115 1.58 9.61 5.64
C ASP A 115 0.10 9.95 5.44
N ASP A 116 -0.34 11.17 5.80
CA ASP A 116 -1.73 11.59 5.65
C ASP A 116 -2.16 11.82 4.17
N VAL A 117 -1.20 11.90 3.24
CA VAL A 117 -1.41 12.32 1.84
C VAL A 117 -0.95 11.26 0.84
N TYR A 118 0.15 10.58 1.13
CA TYR A 118 0.87 9.69 0.24
C TYR A 118 0.98 8.29 0.80
N LEU A 119 0.87 7.32 -0.10
CA LEU A 119 1.34 5.96 0.13
C LEU A 119 2.57 5.72 -0.74
N CYS A 120 3.58 5.08 -0.17
CA CYS A 120 4.88 4.87 -0.79
C CYS A 120 5.23 3.38 -0.81
N PHE A 121 5.77 2.89 -1.92
CA PHE A 121 6.35 1.57 -2.06
C PHE A 121 7.87 1.65 -2.05
N CYS A 122 8.52 0.72 -1.35
CA CYS A 122 9.97 0.56 -1.42
C CYS A 122 10.33 -0.46 -2.51
N TYR A 123 11.27 -0.10 -3.40
CA TYR A 123 11.73 -0.97 -4.48
C TYR A 123 13.23 -0.84 -4.69
N ASP A 124 13.88 -1.89 -5.17
CA ASP A 124 15.31 -1.88 -5.45
C ASP A 124 15.58 -1.36 -6.88
N HIS A 125 16.50 -0.41 -6.98
CA HIS A 125 16.95 0.18 -8.23
C HIS A 125 18.44 0.49 -8.17
N GLU A 126 19.24 -0.09 -9.07
CA GLU A 126 20.69 0.13 -9.18
C GLU A 126 21.45 -0.01 -7.85
N GLY A 127 21.07 -0.99 -7.02
CA GLY A 127 21.71 -1.25 -5.72
C GLY A 127 21.29 -0.27 -4.60
N GLN A 128 20.30 0.59 -4.86
CA GLN A 128 19.68 1.44 -3.85
C GLN A 128 18.20 1.07 -3.71
N ARG A 129 17.70 1.07 -2.48
CA ARG A 129 16.28 0.86 -2.24
C ARG A 129 15.57 2.20 -2.15
N LEU A 130 14.80 2.53 -3.18
CA LEU A 130 14.13 3.82 -3.35
C LEU A 130 12.67 3.72 -2.95
N SER A 131 12.02 4.88 -2.78
CA SER A 131 10.59 4.98 -2.53
C SER A 131 9.87 5.58 -3.73
N ASP A 132 8.79 4.95 -4.18
CA ASP A 132 7.85 5.52 -5.16
C ASP A 132 6.52 5.84 -4.48
N CYS A 133 6.09 7.09 -4.54
CA CYS A 133 5.00 7.62 -3.75
C CYS A 133 3.91 8.22 -4.63
N PHE A 134 2.66 7.94 -4.28
CA PHE A 134 1.49 8.46 -4.98
C PHE A 134 0.46 8.95 -3.97
N GLN A 135 -0.35 9.93 -4.37
CA GLN A 135 -1.41 10.44 -3.50
C GLN A 135 -2.42 9.33 -3.22
N PHE A 136 -2.74 9.14 -1.95
CA PHE A 136 -3.68 8.13 -1.49
C PHE A 136 -4.70 8.78 -0.57
N ASN A 137 -5.95 8.89 -1.03
CA ASN A 137 -7.00 9.39 -0.15
C ASN A 137 -7.40 8.29 0.84
N HIS A 138 -6.89 8.41 2.07
CA HIS A 138 -7.18 7.54 3.23
C HIS A 138 -8.59 7.70 3.79
N THR A 139 -9.27 8.80 3.45
CA THR A 139 -10.63 9.12 3.93
C THR A 139 -11.72 8.78 2.93
N MET A 140 -11.35 8.16 1.80
CA MET A 140 -12.30 7.84 0.75
C MET A 140 -13.33 6.83 1.28
N LYS A 141 -14.60 7.20 1.21
CA LYS A 141 -15.72 6.33 1.59
C LYS A 141 -16.17 5.55 0.38
N TYR A 142 -16.41 4.26 0.59
CA TYR A 142 -16.92 3.36 -0.43
C TYR A 142 -18.30 2.88 -0.03
N ASP A 143 -19.18 2.70 -1.02
CA ASP A 143 -20.42 1.98 -0.81
C ASP A 143 -20.18 0.47 -0.70
N CYS A 144 -21.26 -0.30 -0.50
CA CYS A 144 -21.18 -1.76 -0.40
C CYS A 144 -20.71 -2.45 -1.69
N LEU A 145 -20.71 -1.75 -2.83
CA LEU A 145 -20.26 -2.23 -4.14
C LEU A 145 -18.80 -1.84 -4.41
N GLY A 146 -18.18 -1.00 -3.58
CA GLY A 146 -16.82 -0.50 -3.76
C GLY A 146 -16.74 0.78 -4.60
N GLU A 147 -17.88 1.40 -4.91
CA GLU A 147 -17.94 2.67 -5.61
C GLU A 147 -17.68 3.83 -4.66
N THR A 148 -17.00 4.86 -5.17
CA THR A 148 -16.59 6.01 -4.38
C THR A 148 -17.79 6.90 -4.07
N LEU A 149 -18.05 7.13 -2.79
CA LEU A 149 -19.10 8.06 -2.35
C LEU A 149 -18.56 9.49 -2.40
N ASN A 150 -19.07 10.29 -3.33
CA ASN A 150 -18.87 11.75 -3.31
C ASN A 150 -19.79 12.34 -2.25
N ILE A 151 -19.30 12.49 -1.02
CA ILE A 151 -19.99 13.19 0.07
C ILE A 151 -19.35 14.56 0.23
#